data_AF-A0A212AWB1-F1
#
_entry.id   AF-A0A212AWB1-F1
#
_cell.length_a   1.000
_cell.length_b   1.000
_cell.length_c   1.000
_cell.angle_alpha   90.00
_cell.angle_beta   90.00
_cell.angle_gamma   90.00
#
_symmetry.space_group_name_H-M   'P 1'
#
loop_
_entity.id
_entity.type
_entity.pdbx_description
1 polymer ?
#
loop_
_entity_poly.entity_id
_entity_poly.type
_entity_poly.pdbx_seq_one_letter_code
_entity_poly.pdbx_strand_id
1 'polypeptide(L)' 'MQDHAQSPAHEHGTMDISAQEKTFEGFIRFMTYGTVVVLLVLIFLALTTL' A
#
# COMPACT_ATOMS: atom_id res chain seq x y z
N MET A 1 32.50 29.06 3.40
CA MET A 1 32.76 27.60 3.46
C MET A 1 31.84 27.09 4.55
N GLN A 2 30.73 26.44 4.18
CA GLN A 2 29.75 25.92 5.15
C GLN A 2 30.28 24.59 5.69
N ASP A 3 30.40 24.48 7.01
CA ASP A 3 30.85 23.27 7.71
C ASP A 3 29.91 22.09 7.41
N HIS A 4 30.44 21.07 6.72
CA HIS A 4 29.77 19.81 6.39
C HIS A 4 29.89 18.79 7.54
N ALA A 5 29.56 19.16 8.77
CA ALA A 5 29.64 18.29 9.95
C ALA A 5 28.31 18.39 10.72
N GLN A 6 27.54 17.35 11.04
CA GLN A 6 27.64 15.89 10.91
C GLN A 6 26.20 15.40 10.64
N SER A 7 25.99 14.52 9.66
CA SER A 7 24.75 13.76 9.60
C SER A 7 24.72 12.83 10.83
N PRO A 8 23.64 12.80 11.64
CA PRO A 8 23.54 11.80 12.70
C PRO A 8 23.72 10.42 12.06
N ALA A 9 24.54 9.56 12.66
CA ALA A 9 24.73 8.19 12.17
C ALA A 9 23.37 7.50 12.18
N HIS A 10 22.75 7.38 11.01
CA HIS A 10 21.45 6.75 10.87
C HIS A 10 21.67 5.23 10.99
N GLU A 11 21.22 4.65 12.09
CA GLU A 11 21.30 3.20 12.27
C GLU A 11 20.35 2.50 11.29
N HIS A 12 20.91 1.65 10.45
CA HIS A 12 20.13 0.92 9.46
C HIS A 12 19.16 -0.03 10.16
N GLY A 13 17.89 0.00 9.76
CA GLY A 13 16.85 -0.89 10.29
C GLY A 13 16.17 -0.42 11.59
N THR A 14 16.55 0.73 12.14
CA THR A 14 15.89 1.31 13.32
C THR A 14 14.89 2.42 12.97
N MET A 15 14.69 2.68 11.67
CA MET A 15 13.67 3.63 11.20
C MET A 15 12.27 3.13 11.58
N ASP A 16 11.44 4.03 12.11
CA ASP A 16 10.02 3.77 12.32
C ASP A 16 9.31 3.52 10.98
N ILE A 17 8.68 2.35 10.86
CA ILE A 17 7.97 1.89 9.66
C ILE A 17 6.44 1.88 9.82
N SER A 18 5.91 2.44 10.91
CA SER A 18 4.47 2.40 11.23
C SER A 18 3.58 2.97 10.12
N ALA A 19 4.06 4.00 9.41
CA ALA A 19 3.33 4.59 8.28
C ALA A 19 3.25 3.62 7.10
N GLN A 20 4.33 2.93 6.78
CA GLN A 20 4.47 1.98 5.68
C GLN A 20 3.61 0.74 5.94
N GLU A 21 3.62 0.22 7.17
CA GLU A 21 2.75 -0.89 7.58
C GLU A 21 1.26 -0.53 7.42
N LYS A 22 0.86 0.65 7.89
CA LYS A 22 -0.53 1.13 7.75
C LYS A 22 -0.92 1.32 6.28
N THR A 23 -0.02 1.85 5.45
CA THR A 23 -0.26 1.97 4.01
C THR A 23 -0.40 0.60 3.35
N PHE A 24 0.43 -0.37 3.73
CA PHE A 24 0.35 -1.73 3.20
C PHE A 24 -0.97 -2.41 3.59
N GLU A 25 -1.39 -2.29 4.86
CA GLU A 25 -2.69 -2.80 5.30
C GLU A 25 -3.84 -2.15 4.49
N GLY A 26 -3.78 -0.83 4.30
CA GLY A 26 -4.73 -0.10 3.46
C GLY A 26 -4.74 -0.60 2.02
N PHE A 27 -3.57 -0.85 1.44
CA PHE A 27 -3.41 -1.38 0.09
C PHE A 27 -4.04 -2.77 -0.05
N ILE A 28 -3.80 -3.69 0.89
CA ILE A 28 -4.40 -5.02 0.86
C ILE A 28 -5.94 -4.95 0.94
N ARG A 29 -6.48 -4.08 1.81
CA ARG A 29 -7.92 -3.85 1.89
C ARG A 29 -8.47 -3.29 0.57
N PHE A 30 -7.81 -2.30 -0.02
CA PHE A 30 -8.19 -1.73 -1.31
C PHE A 30 -8.22 -2.78 -2.43
N MET A 31 -7.16 -3.60 -2.54
CA MET A 31 -7.07 -4.67 -3.53
C MET A 31 -8.15 -5.74 -3.33
N THR A 32 -8.48 -6.07 -2.08
CA THR A 32 -9.54 -7.02 -1.74
C THR A 32 -10.89 -6.51 -2.22
N TYR A 33 -11.25 -5.27 -1.87
CA TYR A 33 -12.51 -4.66 -2.34
C TYR A 33 -12.54 -4.52 -3.86
N GLY A 34 -11.44 -4.08 -4.48
CA GLY A 34 -11.34 -3.98 -5.93
C GLY A 34 -11.58 -5.31 -6.63
N THR A 35 -10.99 -6.39 -6.11
CA THR A 35 -11.18 -7.74 -6.64
C THR A 35 -12.63 -8.20 -6.53
N VAL A 36 -13.27 -7.98 -5.36
CA VAL A 36 -14.69 -8.33 -5.17
C VAL A 36 -15.59 -7.55 -6.13
N VAL A 37 -15.36 -6.26 -6.31
CA VAL A 37 -16.15 -5.44 -7.25
C VAL A 37 -16.01 -5.94 -8.69
N VAL A 38 -14.78 -6.24 -9.13
CA VAL A 38 -14.54 -6.80 -10.47
C VAL A 38 -15.28 -8.12 -10.65
N LEU A 39 -15.22 -9.02 -9.67
CA LEU A 39 -15.93 -10.30 -9.72
C LEU A 39 -17.45 -10.11 -9.77
N LEU A 40 -18.02 -9.20 -8.98
CA LEU A 40 -19.44 -8.88 -9.02
C LEU A 40 -19.87 -8.36 -10.39
N VAL A 41 -19.08 -7.48 -11.01
CA VAL A 41 -19.34 -6.97 -12.36
C VAL A 41 -19.28 -8.10 -13.39
N LEU A 42 -18.28 -8.99 -13.31
CA LEU A 42 -18.15 -10.12 -14.23
C LEU A 42 -19.32 -11.10 -14.10
N ILE A 43 -19.74 -11.43 -12.88
CA ILE A 43 -20.91 -12.29 -12.64
C ILE A 43 -22.18 -11.63 -13.17
N PHE A 44 -22.38 -10.33 -12.89
CA PHE A 44 -23.53 -9.60 -13.41
C PHE A 44 -23.56 -9.55 -14.94
N LEU A 45 -22.41 -9.28 -15.58
CA LEU A 45 -22.29 -9.30 -17.04
C LEU A 45 -22.62 -10.68 -17.60
N ALA A 46 -22.11 -11.74 -16.97
CA ALA A 46 -22.41 -13.11 -17.37
C ALA A 46 -23.91 -13.42 -17.26
N LEU A 47 -24.57 -13.06 -16.15
CA LEU A 47 -26.00 -13.30 -15.95
C LEU A 47 -26.93 -12.46 -16.84
N THR A 48 -26.48 -11.28 -17.27
CA THR A 48 -27.28 -10.39 -18.14
C THR A 48 -27.08 -10.67 -19.62
N THR A 49 -25.92 -11.22 -20.00
CA THR A 49 -25.55 -11.47 -21.40
C THR A 49 -25.79 -12.92 -21.82
N LEU A 50 -25.75 -13.88 -20.89
CA LEU A 50 -26.08 -15.29 -21.11
C LEU A 50 -27.57 -15.53 -20.86
#